data_AF-A0AAU7JIJ1-F1
#
_entry.id   AF-A0AAU7JIJ1-F1
#
_cell.length_a   1.000
_cell.length_b   1.000
_cell.length_c   1.000
_cell.angle_alpha   90.00
_cell.angle_beta   90.00
_cell.angle_gamma   90.00
#
_symmetry.space_group_name_H-M   'P 1'
#
loop_
_entity.id
_entity.type
_entity.pdbx_description
1 polymer ?
#
loop_
_entity_poly.entity_id
_entity_poly.type
_entity_poly.pdbx_seq_one_letter_code
_entity_poly.pdbx_strand_id
1 'polypeptide(L)'
;MRARSSGIGMRAARSVHEAVEAGARFYERGRMLGRLVPVGLGSAPEAEPARTRRIVALLARELRAERALGRAGHWTYDINRHIGLMQAYKAETAGLAALRGRRP
;
A
#
# COMPACT_ATOMS: atom_id res chain seq x y z
N MET A 1 21.43 15.81 18.77
CA MET A 1 20.31 16.73 19.05
C MET A 1 19.14 16.36 18.12
N ARG A 2 18.20 15.50 18.55
CA ARG A 2 17.02 15.14 17.73
C ARG A 2 15.99 16.26 17.87
N ALA A 3 15.60 16.87 16.76
CA ALA A 3 14.52 17.85 16.75
C ALA A 3 13.25 17.20 17.32
N ARG A 4 12.69 17.81 18.37
CA ARG A 4 11.36 17.49 18.87
C ARG A 4 10.39 17.68 17.71
N SER A 5 9.78 16.60 17.22
CA SER A 5 8.74 16.66 16.20
C SER A 5 7.69 17.66 16.67
N SER A 6 7.59 18.80 15.98
CA SER A 6 6.63 19.85 16.30
C SER A 6 5.21 19.30 16.30
N GLY A 7 4.29 19.90 17.05
CA GLY A 7 2.89 19.46 17.08
C GLY A 7 2.25 19.39 15.68
N ILE A 8 2.74 20.19 14.73
CA ILE A 8 2.32 20.16 13.32
C ILE A 8 2.73 18.83 12.66
N GLY A 9 3.98 18.38 12.83
CA GLY A 9 4.46 17.14 12.22
C GLY A 9 3.69 15.90 12.71
N MET A 10 3.36 15.85 14.01
CA MET A 10 2.54 14.75 14.56
C MET A 10 1.12 14.76 14.01
N ARG A 11 0.49 15.94 13.88
CA ARG A 11 -0.85 16.06 13.30
C ARG A 11 -0.87 15.64 11.83
N ALA A 12 0.09 16.10 11.05
CA ALA A 12 0.20 15.73 9.64
C ALA A 12 0.39 14.21 9.47
N ALA A 13 1.28 13.59 10.25
CA ALA A 13 1.46 12.14 10.21
C ALA A 13 0.18 11.37 10.56
N ARG A 14 -0.59 11.85 11.56
CA ARG A 14 -1.89 11.28 11.91
C ARG A 14 -2.89 11.41 10.78
N SER A 15 -3.05 12.60 10.19
CA SER A 15 -3.99 12.81 9.09
C SER A 15 -3.67 11.95 7.87
N VAL A 16 -2.38 11.79 7.53
CA VAL A 16 -1.96 10.86 6.46
C VAL A 16 -2.31 9.42 6.82
N HIS A 17 -2.06 9.01 8.07
CA HIS A 17 -2.45 7.68 8.54
C HIS A 17 -3.96 7.45 8.41
N GLU A 18 -4.78 8.39 8.88
CA GLU A 18 -6.25 8.33 8.77
C GLU A 18 -6.72 8.25 7.31
N ALA A 19 -6.10 9.01 6.39
CA ALA A 19 -6.41 8.93 4.97
C ALA A 19 -6.04 7.57 4.36
N VAL A 20 -4.94 6.96 4.80
CA VAL A 20 -4.58 5.59 4.38
C VAL A 20 -5.56 4.57 4.96
N GLU A 21 -5.96 4.70 6.22
CA GLU A 21 -6.97 3.83 6.83
C GLU A 21 -8.30 3.89 6.08
N ALA A 22 -8.78 5.11 5.80
CA ALA A 22 -10.03 5.33 5.06
C ALA A 22 -9.93 4.76 3.65
N GLY A 23 -8.88 5.09 2.90
CA GLY A 23 -8.72 4.60 1.53
C GLY A 23 -8.55 3.09 1.44
N ALA A 24 -7.91 2.44 2.41
CA ALA A 24 -7.81 0.98 2.46
C ALA A 24 -9.19 0.31 2.58
N ARG A 25 -10.18 0.95 3.21
CA ARG A 25 -11.55 0.42 3.31
C ARG A 25 -12.32 0.50 1.99
N PHE A 26 -12.00 1.48 1.15
CA PHE A 26 -12.61 1.68 -0.17
C PHE A 26 -11.78 1.10 -1.32
N TYR A 27 -10.70 0.39 -1.00
CA TYR A 27 -9.84 -0.18 -2.02
C TYR A 27 -10.56 -1.31 -2.77
N GLU A 28 -10.68 -1.15 -4.08
CA GLU A 28 -11.20 -2.16 -5.00
C GLU A 28 -10.08 -2.69 -5.90
N ARG A 29 -9.64 -3.93 -5.63
CA ARG A 29 -8.54 -4.59 -6.36
C ARG A 29 -8.68 -4.46 -7.88
N GLY A 30 -9.85 -4.80 -8.43
CA GLY A 30 -10.09 -4.84 -9.87
C GLY A 30 -10.00 -3.47 -10.56
N ARG A 31 -10.28 -2.37 -9.85
CA ARG A 31 -10.22 -1.01 -10.41
C ARG A 31 -8.90 -0.32 -10.13
N MET A 32 -8.30 -0.57 -8.98
CA MET A 32 -7.23 0.27 -8.44
C MET A 32 -5.85 -0.34 -8.61
N LEU A 33 -5.72 -1.68 -8.53
CA LEU A 33 -4.41 -2.34 -8.50
C LEU A 33 -3.57 -2.06 -9.75
N GLY A 34 -4.19 -2.06 -10.94
CA GLY A 34 -3.49 -1.83 -12.22
C GLY A 34 -2.88 -0.43 -12.39
N ARG A 35 -3.29 0.54 -11.56
CA ARG A 35 -2.67 1.88 -11.53
C ARG A 35 -1.43 1.94 -10.63
N LEU A 36 -1.30 0.98 -9.72
CA LEU A 36 -0.25 0.96 -8.69
C LEU A 36 0.88 0.01 -9.06
N VAL A 37 0.56 -1.14 -9.62
CA VAL A 37 1.53 -2.16 -10.03
C VAL A 37 1.36 -2.49 -11.51
N PRO A 38 2.44 -2.87 -12.24
CA PRO A 38 2.36 -3.22 -13.65
C PRO A 38 1.29 -4.28 -13.94
N VAL A 39 0.46 -3.99 -14.93
CA VAL A 39 -0.66 -4.83 -15.38
C VAL A 39 -0.09 -6.16 -15.92
N GLY A 40 -0.52 -7.28 -15.34
CA GLY A 40 -0.06 -8.63 -15.71
C GLY A 40 0.38 -9.49 -14.53
N LEU A 41 0.87 -8.89 -13.45
CA LEU A 41 1.30 -9.65 -12.27
C LEU A 41 0.16 -9.99 -11.28
N GLY A 42 -0.99 -9.31 -11.38
CA GLY A 42 -2.17 -9.53 -10.52
C GLY A 42 -3.32 -10.32 -11.18
N SER A 43 -3.24 -10.60 -12.47
CA SER A 43 -4.33 -11.20 -13.27
C SER A 43 -4.17 -12.70 -13.53
N ALA A 44 -3.12 -13.34 -13.01
CA ALA A 44 -2.93 -14.77 -13.18
C ALA A 44 -4.09 -15.55 -12.53
N PRO A 45 -4.58 -16.65 -13.13
CA PRO A 45 -5.71 -17.45 -12.64
C PRO A 45 -5.40 -18.26 -11.36
N GLU A 46 -4.48 -17.78 -10.51
CA GLU A 46 -4.08 -18.41 -9.27
C GLU A 46 -5.21 -18.38 -8.23
N ALA A 47 -5.35 -19.44 -7.43
CA ALA A 47 -6.36 -19.52 -6.38
C ALA A 47 -6.06 -18.55 -5.23
N GLU A 48 -7.12 -18.07 -4.57
CA GLU A 48 -6.99 -17.48 -3.24
C GLU A 48 -6.66 -18.58 -2.23
N PRO A 49 -5.69 -18.42 -1.31
CA PRO A 49 -5.02 -17.18 -0.86
C PRO A 49 -3.66 -16.87 -1.53
N ALA A 50 -3.18 -17.69 -2.46
CA ALA A 50 -1.85 -17.53 -3.05
C ALA A 50 -1.75 -16.26 -3.89
N ARG A 51 -2.80 -15.95 -4.68
CA ARG A 51 -2.89 -14.70 -5.43
C ARG A 51 -2.73 -13.46 -4.53
N THR A 52 -3.48 -13.38 -3.43
CA THR A 52 -3.37 -12.25 -2.48
C THR A 52 -1.95 -12.13 -1.90
N ARG A 53 -1.28 -13.25 -1.57
CA ARG A 53 0.12 -13.21 -1.08
C ARG A 53 1.07 -12.58 -2.10
N ARG A 54 0.94 -12.95 -3.37
CA ARG A 54 1.76 -12.38 -4.45
C ARG A 54 1.51 -10.89 -4.61
N ILE A 55 0.25 -10.47 -4.60
CA ILE A 55 -0.13 -9.05 -4.66
C ILE A 55 0.48 -8.27 -3.49
N VAL A 56 0.38 -8.78 -2.26
CA VAL A 56 0.99 -8.17 -1.06
C VAL A 56 2.51 -8.00 -1.23
N ALA A 57 3.20 -9.04 -1.73
CA ALA A 57 4.65 -8.99 -1.95
C ALA A 57 5.05 -7.93 -3.00
N LEU A 58 4.27 -7.82 -4.08
CA LEU A 58 4.48 -6.81 -5.13
C LEU A 58 4.27 -5.40 -4.59
N LEU A 59 3.15 -5.16 -3.90
CA LEU A 59 2.87 -3.87 -3.28
C LEU A 59 3.97 -3.46 -2.29
N ALA A 60 4.48 -4.41 -1.50
CA ALA A 60 5.60 -4.15 -0.59
C ALA A 60 6.90 -3.77 -1.33
N ARG A 61 7.16 -4.35 -2.50
CA ARG A 61 8.31 -4.01 -3.34
C ARG A 61 8.16 -2.60 -3.92
N GLU A 62 7.03 -2.32 -4.55
CA GLU A 62 6.77 -1.00 -5.16
C GLU A 62 6.77 0.11 -4.10
N LEU A 63 6.20 -0.12 -2.92
CA LEU A 63 6.23 0.85 -1.82
C LEU A 63 7.66 1.15 -1.35
N ARG A 64 8.54 0.13 -1.31
CA ARG A 64 9.96 0.33 -0.98
C ARG A 64 10.68 1.15 -2.06
N ALA A 65 10.40 0.89 -3.34
CA ALA A 65 10.96 1.65 -4.45
C ALA A 65 10.50 3.12 -4.41
N GLU A 66 9.20 3.35 -4.25
CA GLU A 66 8.62 4.70 -4.16
C GLU A 66 9.20 5.48 -2.97
N ARG A 67 9.35 4.82 -1.81
CA ARG A 67 9.98 5.43 -0.63
C ARG A 67 11.45 5.76 -0.87
N ALA A 68 12.18 4.97 -1.65
CA ALA A 68 13.57 5.25 -1.99
C ALA A 68 13.67 6.50 -2.89
N LEU A 69 12.78 6.63 -3.88
CA LEU A 69 12.69 7.81 -4.73
C LEU A 69 12.40 9.08 -3.91
N GLY A 70 11.42 9.03 -3.00
CA GLY A 70 11.08 10.17 -2.14
C GLY A 70 12.21 10.59 -1.21
N ARG A 71 13.01 9.63 -0.70
CA ARG A 71 14.20 9.94 0.11
C ARG A 71 15.34 10.55 -0.71
N ALA A 72 15.48 10.14 -1.97
CA ALA A 72 16.48 10.67 -2.88
C ALA A 72 16.09 12.03 -3.47
N GLY A 73 14.87 12.53 -3.21
CA GLY A 73 14.34 13.73 -3.85
C GLY A 73 14.20 13.54 -5.37
N HIS A 74 14.02 12.30 -5.82
CA HIS A 74 13.96 11.99 -7.24
C HIS A 74 12.70 12.57 -7.86
N TRP A 75 12.81 13.15 -9.06
CA TRP A 75 11.71 13.87 -9.73
C TRP A 75 10.51 12.99 -10.06
N THR A 76 10.70 11.67 -10.19
CA THR A 76 9.62 10.71 -10.44
C THR A 76 8.88 10.28 -9.17
N TYR A 77 9.26 10.77 -8.00
CA TYR A 77 8.56 10.46 -6.77
C TYR A 77 7.14 11.01 -6.82
N ASP A 78 6.15 10.15 -6.59
CA ASP A 78 4.74 10.52 -6.58
C ASP A 78 4.11 10.18 -5.22
N ILE A 79 3.75 11.23 -4.45
CA ILE A 79 3.09 11.10 -3.15
C ILE A 79 1.71 10.42 -3.24
N ASN A 80 0.96 10.65 -4.32
CA ASN A 80 -0.35 10.06 -4.51
C ASN A 80 -0.22 8.57 -4.80
N ARG A 81 0.77 8.20 -5.62
CA ARG A 81 1.17 6.81 -5.85
C ARG A 81 1.60 6.14 -4.54
N HIS A 82 2.39 6.82 -3.71
CA HIS A 82 2.81 6.31 -2.40
C HIS A 82 1.62 6.03 -1.49
N ILE A 83 0.68 6.98 -1.36
CA ILE A 83 -0.54 6.82 -0.55
C ILE A 83 -1.38 5.66 -1.08
N GLY A 84 -1.59 5.58 -2.40
CA GLY A 84 -2.32 4.48 -3.03
C GLY A 84 -1.69 3.11 -2.79
N LEU A 85 -0.35 3.01 -2.87
CA LEU A 85 0.40 1.80 -2.53
C LEU A 85 0.21 1.39 -1.07
N MET A 86 0.21 2.36 -0.13
CA MET A 86 -0.06 2.08 1.28
C MET A 86 -1.48 1.56 1.51
N GLN A 87 -2.48 2.20 0.90
CA GLN A 87 -3.89 1.81 1.01
C GLN A 87 -4.11 0.39 0.47
N ALA A 88 -3.63 0.10 -0.74
CA ALA A 88 -3.73 -1.22 -1.35
C ALA A 88 -2.99 -2.29 -0.52
N TYR A 89 -1.76 -2.01 -0.09
CA TYR A 89 -0.98 -2.95 0.72
C TYR A 89 -1.71 -3.31 2.02
N LYS A 90 -2.27 -2.31 2.69
CA LYS A 90 -3.03 -2.50 3.93
C LYS A 90 -4.30 -3.33 3.69
N ALA A 91 -5.06 -3.03 2.64
CA ALA A 91 -6.28 -3.76 2.31
C ALA A 91 -6.00 -5.23 1.99
N GLU A 92 -4.98 -5.50 1.16
CA GLU A 92 -4.62 -6.86 0.73
C GLU A 92 -4.01 -7.69 1.88
N THR A 93 -3.24 -7.07 2.78
CA THR A 93 -2.72 -7.75 3.97
C THR A 93 -3.84 -8.12 4.95
N ALA A 94 -4.81 -7.24 5.15
CA ALA A 94 -6.00 -7.55 5.95
C ALA A 94 -6.85 -8.66 5.33
N GLY A 95 -7.06 -8.62 4.01
CA GLY A 95 -7.73 -9.67 3.25
C GLY A 95 -7.02 -11.03 3.38
N LEU A 96 -5.69 -11.05 3.26
CA LEU A 96 -4.90 -12.25 3.46
C LEU A 96 -5.01 -12.82 4.88
N ALA A 97 -4.99 -11.95 5.91
CA ALA A 97 -5.17 -12.37 7.29
C ALA A 97 -6.55 -13.02 7.51
N ALA A 98 -7.61 -12.42 6.95
CA ALA A 98 -8.95 -12.97 7.01
C ALA A 98 -9.06 -14.33 6.28
N LEU A 99 -8.38 -14.51 5.15
CA LEU A 99 -8.32 -15.80 4.44
C LEU A 99 -7.57 -16.88 5.23
N ARG A 100 -6.51 -16.50 5.97
CA ARG A 100 -5.78 -17.44 6.84
C ARG A 100 -6.59 -17.87 8.05
N GLY A 101 -7.47 -16.99 8.55
CA GLY A 101 -8.38 -17.28 9.66
C GLY A 101 -9.57 -18.17 9.27
N ARG A 102 -10.00 -18.13 8.00
CA ARG A 102 -11.05 -19.01 7.43
C ARG A 102 -10.53 -20.40 7.08
N ARG A 103 -9.78 -21.05 7.98
CA ARG A 103 -9.57 -22.49 7.86
C ARG A 103 -10.95 -23.18 7.93
N PRO A 104 -11.26 -24.17 7.08
CA PRO A 104 -12.46 -24.98 7.24
C PRO A 104 -12.48 -25.66 8.62
#